data_AF-A0A7W0MFU8-F1
#
_entry.id   AF-A0A7W0MFU8-F1
#
_cell.length_a   1.000
_cell.length_b   1.000
_cell.length_c   1.000
_cell.angle_alpha   90.00
_cell.angle_beta   90.00
_cell.angle_gamma   90.00
#
_symmetry.space_group_name_H-M   'P 1'
#
loop_
_entity.id
_entity.type
_entity.pdbx_description
1 polymer ?
#
loop_
_entity_poly.entity_id
_entity_poly.type
_entity_poly.pdbx_seq_one_letter_code
_entity_poly.pdbx_strand_id
1 'polypeptide(L)'
;MFILRNKEQLSRAIENARTLHPKVRMVEFGEYEVTGSRGNTYTVLCYRAAGEKIVDCNCPARVPCKHSAALSLHVALAAQGRGGH
;
A
#
# COMPACT_ATOMS: atom_id res chain seq x y z
N MET A 1 7.56 -7.61 -4.30
CA MET A 1 6.91 -8.33 -3.19
C MET A 1 7.50 -7.98 -1.83
N PHE A 2 6.69 -7.51 -0.88
CA PHE A 2 7.07 -7.36 0.54
C PHE A 2 6.00 -7.98 1.44
N ILE A 3 6.43 -8.47 2.61
CA ILE A 3 5.53 -9.06 3.60
C ILE A 3 5.32 -8.05 4.73
N LEU A 4 4.06 -7.77 5.04
CA LEU A 4 3.67 -6.91 6.17
C LEU A 4 3.86 -7.66 7.50
N ARG A 5 5.10 -7.71 8.01
CA ARG A 5 5.43 -8.45 9.24
C ARG A 5 5.43 -7.59 10.51
N ASN A 6 5.78 -6.30 10.44
CA ASN A 6 5.87 -5.45 11.62
C ASN A 6 5.27 -4.04 11.43
N LYS A 7 4.79 -3.46 12.52
CA LYS A 7 4.15 -2.14 12.55
C LYS A 7 5.12 -1.00 12.26
N GLU A 8 6.40 -1.14 12.61
CA GLU A 8 7.41 -0.09 12.43
C GLU A 8 7.78 0.15 10.96
N GLN A 9 7.98 -0.93 10.18
CA GLN A 9 8.20 -0.83 8.74
C GLN A 9 6.99 -0.21 8.05
N LEU A 10 5.79 -0.55 8.51
CA LEU A 10 4.56 0.07 8.03
C LEU A 10 4.51 1.57 8.37
N SER A 11 4.79 1.97 9.61
CA SER A 11 4.78 3.37 10.04
C SER A 11 5.77 4.24 9.27
N ARG A 12 7.03 3.80 9.12
CA ARG A 12 8.04 4.55 8.33
C ARG A 12 7.63 4.69 6.87
N ALA A 13 7.00 3.66 6.31
CA ALA A 13 6.53 3.69 4.94
C ALA A 13 5.33 4.64 4.80
N ILE A 14 4.42 4.67 5.78
CA ILE A 14 3.29 5.60 5.88
C ILE A 14 3.76 7.05 5.95
N GLU A 15 4.73 7.37 6.79
CA GLU A 15 5.27 8.73 6.92
C GLU A 15 5.85 9.22 5.59
N ASN A 16 6.62 8.37 4.91
CA ASN A 16 7.14 8.66 3.57
C ASN A 16 6.04 8.78 2.50
N ALA A 17 4.93 8.05 2.63
CA ALA A 17 3.80 8.18 1.71
C ALA A 17 3.04 9.49 1.93
N ARG A 18 2.86 9.94 3.18
CA ARG A 18 2.14 11.18 3.52
C ARG A 18 2.78 12.42 2.88
N THR A 19 4.11 12.48 2.81
CA THR A 19 4.82 13.61 2.17
C THR A 19 4.63 13.67 0.65
N LEU A 20 4.22 12.56 0.03
CA LEU A 20 4.11 12.42 -1.43
C LEU A 20 2.68 12.58 -1.95
N HIS A 21 1.68 12.70 -1.06
CA HIS A 21 0.25 12.75 -1.39
C HIS A 21 -0.18 11.79 -2.52
N PRO A 22 0.20 10.50 -2.48
CA PRO A 22 -0.13 9.57 -3.54
C PRO A 22 -1.64 9.33 -3.57
N LYS A 23 -2.22 9.33 -4.77
CA LYS A 23 -3.62 8.96 -4.96
C LYS A 23 -3.69 7.45 -5.08
N VAL A 24 -4.44 6.81 -4.17
CA VAL A 24 -4.68 5.36 -4.19
C VAL A 24 -6.12 5.14 -4.62
N ARG A 25 -6.31 4.31 -5.65
CA ARG A 25 -7.62 3.89 -6.15
C ARG A 25 -7.64 2.36 -6.20
N MET A 26 -8.70 1.75 -5.68
CA MET A 26 -8.96 0.33 -5.89
C MET A 26 -9.55 0.14 -7.28
N VAL A 27 -8.95 -0.71 -8.10
CA VAL A 27 -9.47 -1.09 -9.42
C VAL A 27 -10.43 -2.25 -9.26
N GLU A 28 -9.95 -3.30 -8.58
CA GLU A 28 -10.72 -4.47 -8.19
C GLU A 28 -10.23 -4.99 -6.82
N PHE A 29 -10.91 -5.98 -6.26
CA PHE A 29 -10.57 -6.46 -4.92
C PHE A 29 -9.16 -7.07 -4.90
N GLY A 30 -8.25 -6.42 -4.18
CA GLY A 30 -6.86 -6.84 -4.11
C GLY A 30 -5.97 -6.21 -5.19
N GLU A 31 -6.50 -5.37 -6.08
CA GLU A 31 -5.71 -4.61 -7.06
C GLU A 31 -5.94 -3.10 -6.93
N TYR A 32 -4.84 -2.36 -6.89
CA TYR A 32 -4.85 -0.94 -6.62
C TYR A 32 -3.94 -0.19 -7.58
N GLU A 33 -4.42 0.95 -8.05
CA GLU A 33 -3.62 1.96 -8.72
C GLU A 33 -3.10 2.97 -7.70
N VAL A 34 -1.80 3.22 -7.73
CA VAL A 34 -1.16 4.25 -6.92
C VAL A 34 -0.47 5.25 -7.85
N THR A 35 -1.03 6.44 -7.92
CA THR A 35 -0.46 7.57 -8.66
C THR A 35 0.47 8.36 -7.74
N GLY A 36 1.76 8.42 -8.11
CA GLY A 36 2.75 9.21 -7.41
C GLY A 36 2.68 10.70 -7.77
N SER A 37 3.40 11.54 -7.01
CA SER A 37 3.43 13.01 -7.19
C SER A 37 3.88 13.48 -8.58
N ARG A 38 4.58 12.64 -9.35
CA ARG A 38 5.02 12.93 -10.73
C ARG A 38 4.00 12.54 -11.81
N GLY A 39 2.79 12.11 -11.43
CA GLY A 39 1.74 11.67 -12.36
C GLY A 39 1.86 10.23 -12.85
N ASN A 40 2.97 9.54 -12.55
CA ASN A 40 3.11 8.12 -12.88
C ASN A 40 2.19 7.27 -12.00
N THR A 41 1.45 6.36 -12.63
CA THR A 41 0.58 5.38 -11.95
C THR A 41 1.25 4.02 -11.94
N TYR A 42 1.19 3.34 -10.79
CA TYR A 42 1.72 1.99 -10.62
C TYR A 42 0.64 1.08 -10.05
N THR A 43 0.58 -0.14 -10.56
CA THR A 43 -0.27 -1.19 -10.01
C THR A 43 0.38 -1.81 -8.78
N VAL A 44 -0.42 -1.96 -7.72
CA VAL A 44 -0.06 -2.59 -6.48
C VAL A 44 -1.13 -3.64 -6.14
N LEU A 45 -0.70 -4.89 -6.04
CA LEU A 45 -1.53 -6.02 -5.66
C LEU A 45 -1.44 -6.27 -4.15
N CYS A 46 -2.56 -6.63 -3.54
CA CYS A 46 -2.68 -7.04 -2.16
C CYS A 46 -3.47 -8.33 -2.06
N TYR A 47 -2.80 -9.41 -1.68
CA TYR A 47 -3.43 -10.72 -1.57
C TYR A 47 -2.88 -11.49 -0.37
N ARG A 48 -3.55 -12.58 -0.01
CA ARG A 48 -3.04 -13.52 0.98
C ARG A 48 -2.52 -14.76 0.26
N ALA A 49 -1.31 -15.18 0.59
CA ALA A 49 -0.76 -16.46 0.16
C ALA A 49 0.00 -17.10 1.32
N ALA A 50 -0.13 -18.41 1.49
CA ALA A 50 0.49 -19.16 2.59
C ALA A 50 0.24 -18.56 4.01
N GLY A 51 -0.94 -17.97 4.22
CA GLY A 51 -1.31 -17.33 5.49
C GLY A 51 -0.70 -15.93 5.71
N GLU A 52 0.19 -15.47 4.84
CA GLU A 52 0.80 -14.14 4.93
C GLU A 52 0.07 -13.13 4.01
N LYS A 53 -0.01 -11.88 4.47
CA LYS A 53 -0.51 -10.77 3.63
C LYS A 53 0.64 -10.23 2.80
N ILE A 54 0.55 -10.42 1.50
CA ILE A 54 1.55 -10.03 0.53
C ILE A 54 1.10 -8.74 -0.14
N VAL A 55 2.05 -7.83 -0.33
CA VAL A 55 1.87 -6.65 -1.17
C VAL A 55 2.93 -6.66 -2.26
N ASP A 56 2.48 -6.58 -3.49
CA ASP A 56 3.35 -6.59 -4.66
C ASP A 56 3.15 -5.36 -5.52
N CYS A 57 4.23 -4.73 -5.98
CA CYS A 57 4.17 -3.46 -6.70
C CYS A 57 4.99 -3.57 -7.97
N ASN A 58 4.41 -3.19 -9.10
CA ASN A 58 5.08 -3.23 -10.40
C ASN A 58 6.00 -2.03 -10.67
N CYS A 59 6.57 -1.42 -9.62
CA CYS A 59 7.48 -0.28 -9.79
C CYS A 59 8.94 -0.77 -9.72
N PRO A 60 9.90 -0.10 -10.39
CA PRO A 60 11.30 -0.53 -10.43
C PRO A 60 12.07 -0.32 -9.11
N ALA A 61 11.42 0.23 -8.07
CA ALA A 61 12.07 0.55 -6.81
C ALA A 61 12.26 -0.70 -5.91
N ARG A 62 13.24 -0.62 -4.99
CA ARG A 62 13.40 -1.61 -3.94
C ARG A 62 12.19 -1.62 -3.00
N VAL A 63 11.83 -2.81 -2.52
CA VAL A 63 10.71 -3.03 -1.61
C VAL A 63 11.14 -2.91 -0.13
N PRO A 64 10.30 -2.37 0.77
CA PRO A 64 8.98 -1.77 0.50
C PRO A 64 9.11 -0.40 -0.18
N CYS A 65 8.44 -0.24 -1.33
CA CYS A 65 8.40 1.04 -2.04
C CYS A 65 7.29 1.95 -1.48
N LYS A 66 7.36 3.24 -1.80
CA LYS A 66 6.33 4.24 -1.42
C LYS A 66 4.90 3.88 -1.86
N HIS A 67 4.72 3.18 -2.98
CA HIS A 67 3.39 2.80 -3.46
C HIS A 67 2.77 1.70 -2.60
N SER A 68 3.54 0.67 -2.30
CA SER A 68 3.18 -0.38 -1.33
C SER A 68 2.84 0.18 0.06
N ALA A 69 3.54 1.24 0.46
CA ALA A 69 3.29 1.94 1.72
C ALA A 69 1.94 2.69 1.71
N ALA A 70 1.70 3.46 0.65
CA ALA A 70 0.46 4.20 0.44
C ALA A 70 -0.76 3.27 0.42
N LEU A 71 -0.65 2.13 -0.26
CA LEU A 71 -1.66 1.10 -0.24
C LEU A 71 -1.91 0.57 1.18
N SER A 72 -0.85 0.25 1.91
CA SER A 72 -0.98 -0.31 3.26
C SER A 72 -1.66 0.68 4.21
N LEU A 73 -1.41 1.99 4.05
CA LEU A 73 -2.15 3.05 4.75
C LEU A 73 -3.63 3.06 4.36
N HIS A 74 -3.92 3.06 3.05
CA HIS A 74 -5.29 3.10 2.54
C HIS A 74 -6.12 1.96 3.11
N VAL A 75 -5.58 0.73 3.10
CA VAL A 75 -6.27 -0.44 3.66
C VAL A 75 -6.43 -0.33 5.18
N ALA A 76 -5.43 0.20 5.91
CA ALA A 76 -5.53 0.40 7.36
C ALA A 76 -6.60 1.44 7.74
N LEU A 77 -6.68 2.55 7.01
CA LEU A 77 -7.71 3.58 7.21
C LEU A 77 -9.11 3.05 6.84
N ALA A 78 -9.23 2.31 5.74
CA ALA A 78 -10.48 1.67 5.34
C ALA A 78 -10.96 0.63 6.37
N ALA A 79 -10.03 -0.07 7.04
CA ALA A 79 -10.36 -0.98 8.13
C ALA A 79 -10.82 -0.23 9.40
N GLN A 80 -10.19 0.89 9.74
CA GLN A 80 -10.58 1.73 10.89
C GLN A 80 -11.96 2.38 10.70
N GLY A 81 -12.28 2.82 9.47
CA GLY A 81 -13.61 3.36 9.15
C GLY A 81 -14.76 2.35 9.23
N ARG A 82 -14.47 1.06 9.39
CA ARG A 82 -15.47 -0.02 9.59
C ARG A 82 -15.54 -0.51 11.05
N GLY A 83 -14.83 0.13 11.97
CA GLY A 83 -14.70 -0.28 13.38
C GLY A 83 -15.40 0.63 14.40
N GLY A 84 -16.44 1.36 14.01
CA GLY A 84 -17.35 2.02 14.96
C GLY A 84 -18.53 1.11 15.28
N HIS A 85 -18.41 0.32 16.35
CA HIS A 85 -19.51 -0.20 17.18
C HIS A 85 -19.12 0.07 18.62
#